data_AF-A0A968XVS7-F1
#
_entry.id   AF-A0A968XVS7-F1
#
_cell.length_a   1.000
_cell.length_b   1.000
_cell.length_c   1.000
_cell.angle_alpha   90.00
_cell.angle_beta   90.00
_cell.angle_gamma   90.00
#
_symmetry.space_group_name_H-M   'P 1'
#
loop_
_entity.id
_entity.type
_entity.pdbx_description
1 polymer ?
#
loop_
_entity_poly.entity_id
_entity_poly.type
_entity_poly.pdbx_seq_one_letter_code
_entity_poly.pdbx_strand_id
1 'polypeptide(L)'
;MARRLLPKTEALTVQLLRGGFVESTHRAQAAMCDARGRVLMSAGDPESSFFIRSALKPFQALAAVGTGTLERYGLSDRDLAIMCASHIGSVAHARQAFNILWQCDLEASRL
;
A
#
# COMPACT_ATOMS: atom_id res chain seq x y z
N MET A 1 8.26 28.57 -8.43
CA MET A 1 7.48 28.48 -7.17
C MET A 1 8.43 28.12 -6.04
N ALA A 2 8.54 28.94 -5.00
CA ALA A 2 9.41 28.65 -3.87
C ALA A 2 8.88 27.45 -3.08
N ARG A 3 9.67 26.38 -3.00
CA ARG A 3 9.35 25.16 -2.23
C ARG A 3 9.39 25.53 -0.75
N ARG A 4 8.23 25.57 -0.10
CA ARG A 4 8.14 25.80 1.35
C ARG A 4 8.77 24.60 2.04
N LEU A 5 9.93 24.80 2.68
CA LEU A 5 10.57 23.78 3.50
C LEU A 5 9.66 23.49 4.69
N LEU A 6 9.12 22.27 4.75
CA LEU A 6 8.35 21.82 5.90
C LEU A 6 9.31 21.63 7.09
N PRO A 7 8.89 21.98 8.33
CA PRO A 7 9.73 21.78 9.50
C PRO A 7 10.01 20.28 9.67
N LYS A 8 11.31 19.94 9.74
CA LYS A 8 11.75 18.57 10.04
C LYS A 8 11.42 18.26 11.49
N THR A 9 10.57 17.27 11.72
CA THR A 9 10.26 16.78 13.07
C THR A 9 11.16 15.58 13.39
N GLU A 10 11.05 15.03 14.59
CA GLU A 10 11.73 13.78 14.92
C GLU A 10 11.03 12.59 14.21
N ALA A 11 11.84 11.68 13.67
CA ALA A 11 11.32 10.46 13.05
C ALA A 11 10.76 9.51 14.12
N LEU A 12 9.82 8.64 13.73
CA LEU A 12 9.29 7.62 14.64
C LEU A 12 10.35 6.56 14.91
N THR A 13 10.44 6.13 16.16
CA THR A 13 11.25 4.98 16.57
C THR A 13 10.31 3.87 17.03
N VAL A 14 10.34 2.73 16.35
CA VAL A 14 9.52 1.55 16.67
C VAL A 14 10.44 0.43 17.15
N GLN A 15 10.27 0.03 18.40
CA GLN A 15 11.02 -1.07 19.00
C GLN A 15 10.15 -2.33 19.06
N LEU A 16 10.66 -3.42 18.50
CA LEU A 16 10.09 -4.74 18.70
C LEU A 16 10.77 -5.38 19.92
N LEU A 17 9.96 -5.79 20.89
CA LEU A 17 10.43 -6.45 22.10
C LEU A 17 10.21 -7.97 22.02
N ARG A 18 11.20 -8.77 22.42
CA ARG A 18 11.04 -10.21 22.68
C ARG A 18 11.48 -10.51 24.11
N GLY A 19 10.54 -11.02 24.91
CA GLY A 19 10.81 -11.30 26.33
C GLY A 19 11.20 -10.06 27.13
N GLY A 20 10.73 -8.87 26.75
CA GLY A 20 11.05 -7.60 27.42
C GLY A 20 12.35 -6.92 26.97
N PHE A 21 13.16 -7.58 26.12
CA PHE A 21 14.37 -7.00 25.55
C PHE A 21 14.11 -6.44 24.15
N VAL A 22 14.79 -5.34 23.80
CA VAL A 22 14.75 -4.77 22.44
C VAL A 22 15.45 -5.71 21.48
N GLU A 23 14.68 -6.39 20.64
CA GLU A 23 15.20 -7.27 19.60
C GLU A 23 15.56 -6.49 18.34
N SER A 24 14.73 -5.51 17.96
CA SER A 24 14.97 -4.69 16.78
C SER A 24 14.41 -3.28 16.95
N THR A 25 15.10 -2.30 16.38
CA THR A 25 14.71 -0.88 16.35
C THR A 25 14.57 -0.43 14.91
N HIS A 26 13.41 0.13 14.57
CA HIS A 26 13.09 0.63 13.24
C HIS A 26 12.87 2.14 13.31
N ARG A 27 13.52 2.88 12.41
CA ARG A 27 13.27 4.32 12.23
C ARG A 27 12.32 4.50 11.05
N ALA A 28 11.20 5.18 11.28
CA ALA A 28 10.17 5.39 10.28
C ALA A 28 9.88 6.89 10.09
N GLN A 29 9.71 7.28 8.83
CA GLN A 29 9.16 8.58 8.46
C GLN A 29 7.65 8.43 8.27
N ALA A 30 6.87 9.45 8.63
CA ALA A 30 5.43 9.47 8.37
C ALA A 30 4.99 10.86 7.90
N ALA A 31 4.04 10.90 6.98
CA ALA A 31 3.40 12.12 6.52
C ALA A 31 1.90 11.87 6.33
N MET A 32 1.09 12.82 6.77
CA MET A 32 -0.35 12.86 6.51
C MET A 32 -0.63 14.06 5.62
N CYS A 33 -1.32 13.84 4.50
CA CYS A 33 -1.67 14.89 3.56
C CYS A 33 -3.18 14.93 3.30
N ASP A 34 -3.66 16.09 2.87
CA ASP A 34 -5.01 16.22 2.33
C ASP A 34 -5.08 15.81 0.85
N ALA A 35 -6.29 15.80 0.28
CA ALA A 35 -6.52 15.46 -1.13
C ALA A 35 -5.85 16.43 -2.13
N ARG A 36 -5.37 17.60 -1.68
CA ARG A 36 -4.61 18.55 -2.52
C ARG A 36 -3.10 18.35 -2.39
N GLY A 37 -2.65 17.34 -1.65
CA GLY A 37 -1.25 17.04 -1.41
C GLY A 37 -0.59 17.93 -0.36
N ARG A 38 -1.35 18.74 0.39
CA ARG A 38 -0.77 19.55 1.48
C ARG A 38 -0.47 18.65 2.67
N VAL A 39 0.77 18.63 3.13
CA VAL A 39 1.15 17.92 4.36
C VAL A 39 0.53 18.64 5.56
N LEU A 40 -0.31 17.91 6.29
CA LEU A 40 -1.01 18.36 7.50
C LEU A 40 -0.19 18.04 8.75
N MET A 41 0.48 16.89 8.78
CA MET A 41 1.33 16.42 9.88
C MET A 41 2.48 15.57 9.34
N SER A 42 3.61 15.57 10.04
CA SER A 42 4.75 14.71 9.72
C SER A 42 5.51 14.27 10.98
N ALA A 43 6.06 13.06 10.92
CA ALA A 43 7.11 12.59 11.80
C ALA A 43 8.37 12.36 10.96
N GLY A 44 9.38 13.19 11.20
CA GLY A 44 10.61 13.25 10.41
C GLY A 44 10.52 14.15 9.17
N ASP A 45 11.10 13.69 8.06
CA ASP A 45 11.23 14.48 6.83
C ASP A 45 10.36 13.90 5.69
N PRO A 46 9.22 14.54 5.35
CA PRO A 46 8.29 14.05 4.34
C PRO A 46 8.84 14.07 2.92
N GLU A 47 9.96 14.77 2.67
CA GLU A 47 10.62 14.83 1.36
C GLU A 47 11.70 13.74 1.21
N SER A 48 11.87 12.88 2.21
CA SER A 48 12.79 11.74 2.15
C SER A 48 12.36 10.76 1.06
N SER A 49 13.32 10.32 0.26
CA SER A 49 13.08 9.35 -0.82
C SER A 49 13.32 7.92 -0.34
N PHE A 50 12.41 7.01 -0.70
CA PHE A 50 12.50 5.58 -0.41
C PHE A 50 12.08 4.77 -1.62
N PHE A 51 12.58 3.53 -1.71
CA PHE A 51 11.99 2.56 -2.63
C PHE A 51 10.56 2.24 -2.17
N ILE A 52 9.58 2.48 -3.06
CA ILE A 52 8.15 2.31 -2.76
C ILE A 52 7.77 0.85 -2.45
N ARG A 53 8.54 -0.13 -2.95
CA ARG A 53 8.35 -1.57 -2.76
C ARG A 53 6.87 -1.97 -2.93
N SER A 54 6.35 -2.76 -1.99
CA SER A 54 4.98 -3.28 -2.01
C SER A 54 3.89 -2.19 -1.96
N ALA A 55 4.21 -0.97 -1.52
CA ALA A 55 3.25 0.13 -1.49
C ALA A 55 2.88 0.66 -2.89
N LEU A 56 3.52 0.16 -3.96
CA LEU A 56 3.20 0.51 -5.34
C LEU A 56 1.89 -0.14 -5.85
N LYS A 57 1.39 -1.18 -5.16
CA LYS A 57 0.22 -1.97 -5.61
C LYS A 57 -1.01 -1.14 -6.00
N PRO A 58 -1.45 -0.11 -5.25
CA PRO A 58 -2.58 0.71 -5.66
C PRO A 58 -2.34 1.44 -7.00
N PHE A 59 -1.11 1.87 -7.27
CA PHE A 59 -0.75 2.49 -8.55
C PHE A 59 -0.72 1.46 -9.69
N GLN A 60 -0.32 0.22 -9.42
CA GLN A 60 -0.41 -0.89 -10.38
C GLN A 60 -1.86 -1.25 -10.67
N ALA A 61 -2.70 -1.34 -9.63
CA ALA A 61 -4.14 -1.60 -9.77
C ALA A 61 -4.87 -0.47 -10.50
N LEU A 62 -4.47 0.78 -10.29
CA LEU A 62 -5.04 1.94 -10.98
C LEU A 62 -4.94 1.81 -12.51
N ALA A 63 -3.88 1.20 -13.04
CA ALA A 63 -3.76 0.97 -14.47
C ALA A 63 -4.87 0.04 -14.99
N ALA A 64 -5.20 -1.03 -14.27
CA ALA A 64 -6.28 -1.95 -14.63
C ALA A 64 -7.67 -1.32 -14.41
N VAL A 65 -7.84 -0.52 -13.35
CA VAL A 65 -9.09 0.22 -13.10
C VAL A 65 -9.34 1.22 -14.22
N GLY A 66 -8.32 1.95 -14.66
CA GLY A 66 -8.42 2.95 -15.72
C GLY A 66 -8.86 2.41 -17.09
N THR A 67 -8.71 1.10 -17.33
CA THR A 67 -9.16 0.46 -18.59
C THR A 67 -10.59 -0.06 -18.51
N GLY A 68 -11.30 0.13 -17.40
CA GLY A 68 -12.65 -0.40 -17.18
C GLY A 68 -12.66 -1.91 -16.88
N THR A 69 -11.55 -2.47 -16.39
CA THR A 69 -11.43 -3.92 -16.14
C THR A 69 -12.42 -4.40 -15.09
N LEU A 70 -12.68 -3.58 -14.06
CA LEU A 70 -13.56 -3.98 -12.97
C LEU A 70 -14.98 -4.14 -13.48
N GLU A 71 -15.46 -3.19 -14.27
CA GLU A 71 -16.80 -3.20 -14.86
C GLU A 71 -16.93 -4.32 -15.88
N ARG A 72 -15.92 -4.51 -16.74
CA ARG A 72 -15.91 -5.54 -17.78
C ARG A 72 -16.07 -6.95 -17.20
N TYR A 73 -15.45 -7.23 -16.06
CA TYR A 73 -15.45 -8.55 -15.43
C TYR A 73 -16.31 -8.62 -14.16
N GLY A 74 -17.11 -7.59 -13.87
CA GLY A 74 -17.98 -7.54 -12.68
C GLY A 74 -17.23 -7.68 -11.35
N LEU A 75 -16.00 -7.17 -11.27
CA LEU A 75 -15.17 -7.23 -10.06
C LEU A 75 -15.63 -6.20 -9.03
N SER A 76 -15.64 -6.63 -7.77
CA SER A 76 -16.10 -5.84 -6.63
C SER A 76 -14.97 -5.06 -5.94
N ASP A 77 -15.33 -4.19 -4.99
CA ASP A 77 -14.37 -3.52 -4.11
C ASP A 77 -13.51 -4.52 -3.31
N ARG A 78 -14.05 -5.72 -3.05
CA ARG A 78 -13.30 -6.79 -2.39
C ARG A 78 -12.19 -7.34 -3.28
N ASP A 79 -12.43 -7.42 -4.57
CA ASP A 79 -11.44 -7.82 -5.57
C ASP A 79 -10.38 -6.73 -5.72
N LEU A 80 -10.80 -5.46 -5.78
CA LEU A 80 -9.88 -4.32 -5.77
C LEU A 80 -9.00 -4.29 -4.52
N ALA A 81 -9.54 -4.63 -3.35
CA ALA A 81 -8.77 -4.74 -2.12
C ALA A 81 -7.69 -5.83 -2.21
N ILE A 82 -7.95 -6.95 -2.90
CA ILE A 82 -6.92 -7.98 -3.19
C ILE A 82 -5.80 -7.41 -4.06
N MET A 83 -6.13 -6.63 -5.09
CA MET A 83 -5.14 -6.02 -5.99
C MET A 83 -4.26 -4.97 -5.30
N CYS A 84 -4.82 -4.19 -4.37
CA CYS A 84 -4.16 -3.02 -3.79
C CYS A 84 -3.29 -3.30 -2.56
N ALA A 85 -3.46 -4.44 -1.87
CA ALA A 85 -2.87 -4.64 -0.54
C ALA A 85 -1.86 -5.79 -0.45
N SER A 86 -1.08 -5.77 0.63
CA SER A 86 -0.14 -6.85 0.98
C SER A 86 -0.82 -7.79 1.98
N HIS A 87 -1.62 -8.70 1.46
CA HIS A 87 -2.40 -9.64 2.26
C HIS A 87 -1.51 -10.67 2.95
N ILE A 88 -1.89 -11.08 4.17
CA ILE A 88 -1.18 -12.14 4.93
C ILE A 88 -1.33 -13.55 4.33
N GLY A 89 -2.01 -13.69 3.19
CA GLY A 89 -2.21 -14.98 2.53
C GLY A 89 -3.19 -15.94 3.23
N SER A 90 -4.16 -15.42 4.00
CA SER A 90 -5.22 -16.25 4.59
C SER A 90 -6.02 -17.02 3.53
N VAL A 91 -6.70 -18.09 3.94
CA VAL A 91 -7.62 -18.86 3.06
C VAL A 91 -8.67 -17.94 2.42
N ALA A 92 -9.16 -16.94 3.13
CA ALA A 92 -10.12 -15.97 2.60
C ALA A 92 -9.49 -15.11 1.48
N HIS A 93 -8.24 -14.67 1.64
CA HIS A 93 -7.53 -13.93 0.60
C HIS A 93 -7.27 -14.80 -0.63
N ALA A 94 -6.87 -16.06 -0.45
CA ALA A 94 -6.65 -17.00 -1.54
C ALA A 94 -7.94 -17.29 -2.33
N ARG A 95 -9.07 -17.49 -1.63
CA ARG A 95 -10.37 -17.67 -2.27
C ARG A 95 -10.79 -16.46 -3.10
N GLN A 96 -10.57 -15.25 -2.57
CA GLN A 96 -10.89 -14.04 -3.32
C GLN A 96 -9.98 -13.87 -4.54
N ALA A 97 -8.68 -14.15 -4.42
CA ALA A 97 -7.78 -14.13 -5.56
C ALA A 97 -8.20 -15.14 -6.64
N PHE A 98 -8.63 -16.34 -6.25
CA PHE A 98 -9.18 -17.33 -7.18
C PHE A 98 -10.47 -16.85 -7.84
N ASN A 99 -11.36 -16.17 -7.10
CA ASN A 99 -12.56 -15.56 -7.66
C ASN A 99 -12.22 -14.55 -8.77
N ILE A 100 -11.19 -13.72 -8.58
CA ILE A 100 -10.73 -12.78 -9.62
C ILE A 100 -10.29 -13.52 -10.88
N LEU A 101 -9.45 -14.55 -10.72
CA LEU A 101 -8.99 -15.35 -11.85
C LEU A 101 -10.15 -16.00 -12.60
N TRP A 102 -11.11 -16.57 -11.86
CA TRP A 102 -12.32 -17.17 -12.41
C TRP A 102 -13.17 -16.17 -13.21
N GLN A 103 -13.44 -14.99 -12.67
CA GLN A 103 -14.19 -13.94 -13.38
C GLN A 103 -13.48 -13.47 -14.66
N CYS A 104 -12.15 -13.44 -14.63
CA CYS A 104 -11.32 -13.05 -15.77
C CYS A 104 -11.08 -14.17 -16.79
N ASP A 105 -11.63 -15.37 -16.59
CA ASP A 105 -11.38 -16.57 -17.41
C ASP A 105 -9.89 -16.91 -17.51
N LEU A 106 -9.17 -16.82 -16.39
CA LEU A 106 -7.74 -17.10 -16.28
C LEU A 106 -7.48 -18.36 -15.44
N GLU A 107 -6.67 -19.26 -15.97
CA GLU A 107 -6.16 -20.40 -15.22
C GLU A 107 -4.88 -20.03 -14.47
N ALA A 108 -4.81 -20.34 -13.18
CA ALA A 108 -3.64 -20.06 -12.35
C ALA A 108 -2.36 -20.73 -12.85
N SER A 109 -2.46 -21.84 -13.57
CA SER A 109 -1.34 -22.54 -14.20
C SER A 109 -0.72 -21.82 -15.40
N ARG A 110 -1.37 -20.75 -15.90
CA ARG A 110 -0.91 -19.96 -17.05
C ARG A 110 -0.25 -18.63 -16.65
N LEU A 111 -0.07 -18.40 -15.35
CA LEU A 111 0.60 -17.23 -14.77
C LEU A 111 2.02 -17.62 -14.30
#